data_AF-M2XST9-F1
#
_entry.id   AF-M2XST9-F1
#
_cell.length_a   1.000
_cell.length_b   1.000
_cell.length_c   1.000
_cell.angle_alpha   90.00
_cell.angle_beta   90.00
_cell.angle_gamma   90.00
#
_symmetry.space_group_name_H-M   'P 1'
#
loop_
_entity.id
_entity.type
_entity.pdbx_description
1 polymer ?
#
loop_
_entity_poly.entity_id
_entity_poly.type
_entity_poly.pdbx_seq_one_letter_code
_entity_poly.pdbx_strand_id
1 'polypeptide(L)'
;MPLSTDRYIVENDCGSKNFEKVPISHKNDSYDVDMHLKHFIVPDTVHFIFGLREDFDGKPYSLVQFLSVLSVKLRLNPTNMILHYAFEPSGIWWNATKELVTLRKVIVCGKYMKSAFTDSHSRSINQAPTHVCGRPLFSAAHRADYLRLEILHQFGGIYVDMDVLVLKPFHFLRQYDFSLGEEGVNASVGLGNAVLIARKGAPFVKRWRAEYCRHYDSSHWNHYSVMLPHRIYRTFPGEANVLPHHAFYMPLWDTVGLSELYFNTSQGDETENHLAIHLWSEKVVISLPCPMISLLVHKNYFRPKIFKVKCFSITFL
;
A
#
# COMPACT_ATOMS: atom_id res chain seq x y z
N MET A 1 -55.62 10.45 27.14
CA MET A 1 -55.13 11.19 28.32
C MET A 1 -53.61 11.21 28.26
N PRO A 2 -53.02 12.40 28.04
CA PRO A 2 -51.61 12.64 27.78
C PRO A 2 -50.90 13.28 28.99
N LEU A 3 -49.66 13.76 28.76
CA LEU A 3 -48.81 14.73 29.50
C LEU A 3 -47.45 14.09 29.87
N SER A 4 -46.29 14.74 29.73
CA SER A 4 -46.00 16.13 29.37
C SER A 4 -44.64 16.25 28.68
N THR A 5 -44.61 17.15 27.71
CA THR A 5 -43.45 17.87 27.21
C THR A 5 -42.94 18.84 28.27
N ASP A 6 -41.63 18.90 28.52
CA ASP A 6 -41.03 20.09 29.12
C ASP A 6 -40.48 20.98 28.01
N ARG A 7 -41.19 22.10 27.80
CA ARG A 7 -40.65 23.32 27.19
C ARG A 7 -40.07 24.16 28.33
N TYR A 8 -38.94 24.80 28.09
CA TYR A 8 -38.75 26.15 28.60
C TYR A 8 -38.40 27.09 27.45
N ILE A 9 -39.08 28.24 27.49
CA ILE A 9 -39.13 29.31 26.51
C ILE A 9 -38.09 30.36 26.90
N VAL A 10 -37.32 30.79 25.88
CA VAL A 10 -36.82 32.14 25.54
C VAL A 10 -36.59 33.13 26.68
N GLU A 11 -35.37 33.67 26.75
CA GLU A 11 -35.16 35.12 26.90
C GLU A 11 -33.95 35.57 26.07
N ASN A 12 -34.23 36.42 25.07
CA ASN A 12 -33.24 37.24 24.39
C ASN A 12 -32.88 38.38 25.34
N ASP A 13 -31.58 38.64 25.55
CA ASP A 13 -31.18 39.98 25.97
C ASP A 13 -29.98 40.48 25.17
N CYS A 14 -30.25 41.61 24.51
CA CYS A 14 -29.37 42.31 23.60
C CYS A 14 -28.64 43.38 24.42
N GLY A 15 -27.45 43.06 24.93
CA GLY A 15 -26.63 43.98 25.72
C GLY A 15 -25.37 44.39 24.99
N SER A 16 -25.42 45.51 24.28
CA SER A 16 -24.28 46.19 23.65
C SER A 16 -23.09 46.38 24.61
N LYS A 17 -21.93 45.82 24.28
CA LYS A 17 -20.63 46.27 24.81
C LYS A 17 -19.65 46.56 23.68
N ASN A 18 -19.10 47.75 23.74
CA ASN A 18 -18.25 48.42 22.76
C ASN A 18 -17.05 47.56 22.35
N PHE A 19 -16.90 47.32 21.05
CA PHE A 19 -15.63 46.89 20.48
C PHE A 19 -14.71 48.10 20.37
N GLU A 20 -13.82 48.27 21.35
CA GLU A 20 -12.65 49.13 21.19
C GLU A 20 -11.72 48.53 20.13
N LYS A 21 -11.40 49.33 19.10
CA LYS A 21 -10.37 49.00 18.11
C LYS A 21 -9.01 49.00 18.80
N VAL A 22 -8.44 47.81 19.02
CA VAL A 22 -7.02 47.68 19.38
C VAL A 22 -6.17 47.82 18.10
N PRO A 23 -5.12 48.66 18.07
CA PRO A 23 -4.36 48.94 16.86
C PRO A 23 -3.56 47.72 16.38
N ILE A 24 -3.52 47.54 15.06
CA ILE A 24 -2.62 46.62 14.37
C ILE A 24 -1.19 47.12 14.59
N SER A 25 -0.42 46.44 15.44
CA SER A 25 1.03 46.61 15.46
C SER A 25 1.65 45.66 14.44
N HIS A 26 2.10 46.22 13.32
CA HIS A 26 3.03 45.55 12.42
C HIS A 26 4.37 45.34 13.15
N LYS A 27 4.53 44.18 13.77
CA LYS A 27 5.86 43.65 14.09
C LYS A 27 6.27 42.73 12.96
N ASN A 28 7.27 43.20 12.21
CA ASN A 28 8.14 42.35 11.41
C ASN A 28 8.92 41.46 12.36
N ASP A 29 8.28 40.39 12.83
CA ASP A 29 9.00 39.26 13.39
C ASP A 29 9.21 38.31 12.20
N SER A 30 10.45 38.30 11.71
CA SER A 30 10.95 37.24 10.85
C SER A 30 10.84 35.94 11.64
N TYR A 31 9.68 35.29 11.57
CA TYR A 31 9.49 33.94 12.05
C TYR A 31 10.50 33.07 11.30
N ASP A 32 11.46 32.55 12.05
CA ASP A 32 12.55 31.70 11.61
C ASP A 32 12.13 30.80 10.44
N VAL A 33 12.85 30.97 9.33
CA VAL A 33 12.77 30.14 8.11
C VAL A 33 13.42 28.77 8.35
N ASP A 34 13.40 28.26 9.58
CA ASP A 34 14.07 27.03 10.00
C ASP A 34 13.09 25.98 10.56
N MET A 35 11.89 25.93 9.98
CA MET A 35 11.04 24.74 10.08
C MET A 35 11.60 23.66 9.15
N HIS A 36 12.67 23.00 9.63
CA HIS A 36 13.26 21.76 9.14
C HIS A 36 12.73 21.29 7.77
N LEU A 37 13.50 21.53 6.71
CA LEU A 37 13.39 20.77 5.48
C LEU A 37 13.48 19.28 5.84
N LYS A 38 12.33 18.61 6.01
CA LYS A 38 12.30 17.18 6.32
C LYS A 38 12.87 16.44 5.13
N HIS A 39 14.14 16.08 5.23
CA HIS A 39 14.87 15.37 4.20
C HIS A 39 14.22 14.00 4.01
N PHE A 40 13.76 13.69 2.80
CA PHE A 40 13.27 12.35 2.50
C PHE A 40 14.43 11.36 2.57
N ILE A 41 14.41 10.49 3.58
CA ILE A 41 15.42 9.47 3.81
C ILE A 41 15.13 8.16 3.06
N VAL A 42 13.89 7.99 2.61
CA VAL A 42 13.47 6.85 1.78
C VAL A 42 13.67 7.18 0.29
N PRO A 43 14.33 6.31 -0.49
CA PRO A 43 14.47 6.47 -1.94
C PRO A 43 13.13 6.64 -2.67
N ASP A 44 13.10 7.47 -3.70
CA ASP A 44 11.91 7.70 -4.54
C ASP A 44 11.74 6.63 -5.63
N THR A 45 11.76 5.37 -5.19
CA THR A 45 11.65 4.19 -6.07
C THR A 45 10.50 3.34 -5.58
N VAL A 46 9.56 3.02 -6.48
CA VAL A 46 8.49 2.05 -6.21
C VAL A 46 8.87 0.69 -6.77
N HIS A 47 8.64 -0.35 -5.97
CA HIS A 47 8.91 -1.74 -6.27
C HIS A 47 7.60 -2.54 -6.31
N PHE A 48 7.47 -3.35 -7.35
CA PHE A 48 6.38 -4.29 -7.55
C PHE A 48 6.94 -5.70 -7.71
N ILE A 49 6.16 -6.72 -7.35
CA ILE A 49 6.52 -8.13 -7.55
C ILE A 49 5.37 -8.85 -8.26
N PHE A 50 5.68 -9.58 -9.33
CA PHE A 50 4.73 -10.48 -9.98
C PHE A 50 5.44 -11.68 -10.60
N GLY A 51 4.72 -12.77 -10.91
CA GLY A 51 5.27 -13.85 -11.72
C GLY A 51 6.39 -14.64 -11.05
N LEU A 52 6.24 -14.99 -9.77
CA LEU A 52 7.21 -15.82 -9.03
C LEU A 52 7.00 -17.33 -9.24
N ARG A 53 6.03 -17.70 -10.06
CA ARG A 53 5.72 -19.07 -10.52
C ARG A 53 5.32 -19.04 -11.99
N GLU A 54 5.61 -20.12 -12.69
CA GLU A 54 5.38 -20.25 -14.14
C GLU A 54 3.89 -20.27 -14.48
N ASP A 55 3.08 -20.89 -13.64
CA ASP A 55 1.62 -20.97 -13.77
C ASP A 55 0.89 -19.72 -13.25
N PHE A 56 1.62 -18.74 -12.71
CA PHE A 56 1.08 -17.55 -12.04
C PHE A 56 0.05 -17.89 -10.94
N ASP A 57 0.16 -19.06 -10.29
CA ASP A 57 -0.86 -19.58 -9.36
C ASP A 57 -2.28 -19.63 -9.97
N GLY A 58 -2.37 -19.83 -11.30
CA GLY A 58 -3.63 -19.82 -12.04
C GLY A 58 -4.21 -18.43 -12.28
N LYS A 59 -3.49 -17.36 -11.92
CA LYS A 59 -3.94 -15.97 -12.00
C LYS A 59 -3.05 -15.17 -12.97
N PRO A 60 -3.36 -15.19 -14.27
CA PRO A 60 -2.57 -14.47 -15.26
C PRO A 60 -2.63 -12.95 -15.03
N TYR A 61 -1.64 -12.25 -15.57
CA TYR A 61 -1.57 -10.78 -15.47
C TYR A 61 -2.80 -10.13 -16.11
N SER A 62 -3.53 -9.36 -15.33
CA SER A 62 -4.84 -8.83 -15.70
C SER A 62 -4.91 -7.30 -15.64
N LEU A 63 -6.10 -6.77 -15.92
CA LEU A 63 -6.41 -5.35 -15.77
C LEU A 63 -6.15 -4.84 -14.34
N VAL A 64 -6.38 -5.67 -13.31
CA VAL A 64 -6.13 -5.32 -11.90
C VAL A 64 -4.67 -4.90 -11.70
N GLN A 65 -3.74 -5.75 -12.15
CA GLN A 65 -2.31 -5.52 -12.01
C GLN A 65 -1.85 -4.27 -12.76
N PHE A 66 -2.35 -4.06 -13.98
CA PHE A 66 -2.06 -2.85 -14.74
C PHE A 66 -2.57 -1.59 -14.04
N LEU A 67 -3.80 -1.61 -13.51
CA LEU A 67 -4.38 -0.47 -12.80
C LEU A 67 -3.63 -0.14 -11.51
N SER A 68 -3.13 -1.15 -10.79
CA SER A 68 -2.25 -0.95 -9.63
C SER A 68 -1.00 -0.16 -10.03
N VAL A 69 -0.27 -0.61 -11.05
CA VAL A 69 0.93 0.09 -11.55
C VAL A 69 0.60 1.50 -12.05
N LEU A 70 -0.47 1.63 -12.82
CA LEU A 70 -0.89 2.93 -13.37
C LEU A 70 -1.29 3.92 -12.27
N SER A 71 -1.96 3.46 -11.21
CA SER A 71 -2.34 4.31 -10.08
C SER A 71 -1.12 4.91 -9.38
N VAL A 72 -0.07 4.10 -9.18
CA VAL A 72 1.22 4.58 -8.65
C VAL A 72 1.84 5.61 -9.58
N LYS A 73 1.87 5.36 -10.90
CA LYS A 73 2.44 6.31 -11.87
C LYS A 73 1.75 7.66 -11.80
N LEU A 74 0.43 7.69 -11.62
CA LEU A 74 -0.35 8.93 -11.63
C LEU A 74 -0.41 9.64 -10.28
N ARG A 75 -0.32 8.91 -9.17
CA ARG A 75 -0.45 9.48 -7.81
C ARG A 75 0.86 9.75 -7.12
N LEU A 76 1.81 8.86 -7.29
CA LEU A 76 3.15 9.01 -6.73
C LEU A 76 4.09 9.60 -7.79
N ASN A 77 3.96 9.19 -9.05
CA ASN A 77 4.88 9.59 -10.13
C ASN A 77 6.36 9.53 -9.68
N PRO A 78 6.83 8.38 -9.14
CA PRO A 78 8.15 8.28 -8.55
C PRO A 78 9.23 8.37 -9.62
N THR A 79 10.46 8.67 -9.19
CA THR A 79 11.64 8.71 -10.04
C THR A 79 11.86 7.37 -10.76
N ASN A 80 11.65 6.25 -10.06
CA ASN A 80 11.78 4.91 -10.64
C ASN A 80 10.59 4.03 -10.25
N MET A 81 10.12 3.22 -11.21
CA MET A 81 9.16 2.13 -10.98
C MET A 81 9.81 0.84 -11.46
N ILE A 82 10.00 -0.14 -10.55
CA ILE A 82 10.68 -1.39 -10.85
C ILE A 82 9.74 -2.56 -10.60
N LEU A 83 9.51 -3.39 -11.61
CA LEU A 83 8.73 -4.62 -11.49
C LEU A 83 9.67 -5.83 -11.52
N HIS A 84 9.70 -6.55 -10.40
CA HIS A 84 10.50 -7.75 -10.19
C HIS A 84 9.69 -8.99 -10.59
N TYR A 85 10.24 -9.85 -11.44
CA TYR A 85 9.54 -11.04 -11.94
C TYR A 85 10.47 -12.21 -12.21
N ALA A 86 9.97 -13.44 -12.09
CA ALA A 86 10.75 -14.63 -12.44
C ALA A 86 10.34 -15.22 -13.79
N PHE A 87 9.03 -15.33 -14.00
CA PHE A 87 8.39 -15.75 -15.24
C PHE A 87 7.65 -14.56 -15.83
N GLU A 88 7.91 -14.27 -17.11
CA GLU A 88 7.35 -13.08 -17.75
C GLU A 88 5.88 -13.34 -18.10
N PRO A 89 4.94 -12.45 -17.72
CA PRO A 89 3.58 -12.52 -18.20
C PRO A 89 3.46 -12.17 -19.68
N SER A 90 2.24 -12.29 -20.20
CA SER A 90 1.89 -11.88 -21.55
C SER A 90 0.54 -11.17 -21.57
N GLY A 91 0.14 -10.65 -22.73
CA GLY A 91 -1.16 -10.01 -22.94
C GLY A 91 -1.11 -8.48 -22.96
N ILE A 92 -2.26 -7.87 -23.30
CA ILE A 92 -2.36 -6.43 -23.56
C ILE A 92 -2.02 -5.57 -22.34
N TRP A 93 -2.45 -6.00 -21.15
CA TRP A 93 -2.22 -5.29 -19.90
C TRP A 93 -0.76 -5.39 -19.45
N TRP A 94 -0.12 -6.53 -19.70
CA TRP A 94 1.32 -6.69 -19.48
C TRP A 94 2.11 -5.76 -20.41
N ASN A 95 1.80 -5.76 -21.71
CA ASN A 95 2.48 -4.88 -22.67
C ASN A 95 2.35 -3.40 -22.29
N ALA A 96 1.14 -2.95 -21.89
CA ALA A 96 0.94 -1.59 -21.41
C ALA A 96 1.72 -1.28 -20.11
N THR A 97 1.90 -2.28 -19.24
CA THR A 97 2.68 -2.14 -18.00
C THR A 97 4.16 -1.95 -18.27
N LYS A 98 4.71 -2.66 -19.26
CA LYS A 98 6.14 -2.59 -19.61
C LYS A 98 6.59 -1.19 -20.03
N GLU A 99 5.69 -0.40 -20.60
CA GLU A 99 5.95 1.00 -20.96
C GLU A 99 6.08 1.92 -19.72
N LEU A 100 5.64 1.47 -18.55
CA LEU A 100 5.61 2.26 -17.31
C LEU A 100 6.71 1.91 -16.32
N VAL A 101 7.33 0.72 -16.44
CA VAL A 101 8.23 0.18 -15.42
C VAL A 101 9.54 -0.32 -16.01
N THR A 102 10.60 -0.23 -15.21
CA THR A 102 11.83 -0.98 -15.47
C THR A 102 11.63 -2.42 -15.00
N LEU A 103 11.84 -3.36 -15.90
CA LEU A 103 11.76 -4.78 -15.61
C LEU A 103 13.06 -5.29 -14.96
N ARG A 104 12.92 -6.03 -13.85
CA ARG A 104 14.03 -6.74 -13.21
C ARG A 104 13.71 -8.22 -13.11
N LYS A 105 14.39 -9.02 -13.92
CA LYS A 105 14.25 -10.47 -13.85
C LYS A 105 14.94 -11.01 -12.59
N VAL A 106 14.26 -11.91 -11.92
CA VAL A 106 14.68 -12.56 -10.69
C VAL A 106 14.74 -14.07 -10.96
N ILE A 107 15.92 -14.70 -10.82
CA ILE A 107 16.16 -16.09 -11.20
C ILE A 107 15.62 -17.04 -10.13
N VAL A 108 14.78 -18.00 -10.50
CA VAL A 108 14.36 -19.04 -9.53
C VAL A 108 15.55 -19.97 -9.27
N CYS A 109 16.13 -19.93 -8.07
CA CYS A 109 17.18 -20.86 -7.66
C CYS A 109 16.63 -21.88 -6.66
N GLY A 110 16.89 -23.18 -6.90
CA GLY A 110 16.38 -24.29 -6.08
C GLY A 110 17.02 -24.40 -4.69
N LYS A 111 16.41 -25.27 -3.84
CA LYS A 111 16.70 -25.77 -2.46
C LYS A 111 17.36 -24.89 -1.38
N TYR A 112 18.07 -23.82 -1.73
CA TYR A 112 18.85 -23.04 -0.78
C TYR A 112 18.91 -21.56 -1.18
N MET A 113 18.25 -20.71 -0.39
CA MET A 113 18.88 -19.44 -0.06
C MET A 113 19.92 -19.70 1.02
N LYS A 114 21.19 -19.85 0.65
CA LYS A 114 22.23 -19.34 1.55
C LYS A 114 22.04 -17.82 1.53
N SER A 115 22.06 -17.17 2.69
CA SER A 115 22.12 -15.71 2.76
C SER A 115 23.46 -15.24 2.18
N ALA A 116 23.65 -15.34 0.87
CA ALA A 116 24.82 -14.87 0.17
C ALA A 116 24.58 -13.40 -0.23
N PHE A 117 24.45 -12.56 0.80
CA PHE A 117 24.96 -11.21 0.74
C PHE A 117 26.23 -11.19 1.59
N THR A 118 27.24 -11.95 1.17
CA THR A 118 28.61 -11.76 1.65
C THR A 118 29.35 -10.92 0.63
N ASP A 119 29.75 -9.74 1.11
CA ASP A 119 30.72 -8.78 0.59
C ASP A 119 30.33 -7.85 -0.57
N SER A 120 30.18 -6.58 -0.16
CA SER A 120 30.58 -5.27 -0.72
C SER A 120 30.59 -4.95 -2.22
N HIS A 121 30.39 -5.88 -3.16
CA HIS A 121 30.52 -5.58 -4.60
C HIS A 121 29.46 -6.20 -5.53
N SER A 122 28.47 -6.96 -5.02
CA SER A 122 27.53 -7.66 -5.92
C SER A 122 26.23 -6.89 -6.19
N ARG A 123 26.08 -6.52 -7.47
CA ARG A 123 24.90 -5.93 -8.09
C ARG A 123 23.78 -6.98 -8.22
N SER A 124 22.55 -6.53 -7.93
CA SER A 124 21.26 -7.09 -8.35
C SER A 124 20.64 -8.23 -7.53
N ILE A 125 19.36 -8.03 -7.18
CA ILE A 125 18.42 -9.08 -6.78
C ILE A 125 18.17 -9.92 -8.03
N ASN A 126 18.94 -10.99 -8.15
CA ASN A 126 18.83 -11.91 -9.25
C ASN A 126 18.19 -13.22 -8.81
N GLN A 127 17.59 -13.37 -7.61
CA GLN A 127 17.03 -14.66 -7.18
C GLN A 127 15.66 -14.62 -6.50
N ALA A 128 14.71 -15.38 -7.07
CA ALA A 128 13.33 -15.46 -6.59
C ALA A 128 13.36 -16.51 -5.49
N PRO A 129 12.93 -16.17 -4.27
CA PRO A 129 13.19 -17.02 -3.14
C PRO A 129 12.32 -18.27 -3.28
N THR A 130 12.94 -19.45 -3.31
CA THR A 130 12.21 -20.73 -3.19
C THR A 130 12.26 -21.27 -1.76
N HIS A 131 13.16 -20.72 -0.94
CA HIS A 131 13.41 -21.10 0.44
C HIS A 131 13.79 -19.86 1.25
N VAL A 132 13.54 -19.86 2.56
CA VAL A 132 14.07 -18.91 3.55
C VAL A 132 14.89 -19.70 4.56
N CYS A 133 16.20 -19.45 4.61
CA CYS A 133 17.11 -20.09 5.56
C CYS A 133 16.95 -21.63 5.62
N GLY A 134 16.88 -22.26 4.45
CA GLY A 134 16.72 -23.70 4.29
C GLY A 134 15.28 -24.22 4.36
N ARG A 135 14.29 -23.38 4.67
CA ARG A 135 12.87 -23.76 4.76
C ARG A 135 12.11 -23.40 3.47
N PRO A 136 11.32 -24.29 2.87
CA PRO A 136 10.70 -24.06 1.56
C PRO A 136 9.59 -22.99 1.59
N LEU A 137 9.50 -22.20 0.52
CA LEU A 137 8.42 -21.26 0.21
C LEU A 137 7.57 -21.82 -0.93
N PHE A 138 6.43 -22.42 -0.59
CA PHE A 138 5.59 -23.13 -1.57
C PHE A 138 4.71 -22.19 -2.40
N SER A 139 4.05 -21.21 -1.78
CA SER A 139 3.13 -20.26 -2.44
C SER A 139 3.87 -19.05 -3.02
N ALA A 140 3.39 -18.47 -4.14
CA ALA A 140 3.99 -17.22 -4.62
C ALA A 140 3.81 -16.07 -3.64
N ALA A 141 2.71 -16.05 -2.87
CA ALA A 141 2.45 -15.06 -1.83
C ALA A 141 3.57 -15.02 -0.79
N HIS A 142 3.94 -16.17 -0.22
CA HIS A 142 5.03 -16.23 0.77
C HIS A 142 6.39 -15.89 0.16
N ARG A 143 6.61 -16.21 -1.13
CA ARG A 143 7.81 -15.78 -1.85
C ARG A 143 7.86 -14.27 -2.01
N ALA A 144 6.73 -13.64 -2.34
CA ALA A 144 6.62 -12.19 -2.45
C ALA A 144 6.80 -11.50 -1.09
N ASP A 145 6.25 -12.07 -0.01
CA ASP A 145 6.42 -11.57 1.36
C ASP A 145 7.88 -11.51 1.79
N TYR A 146 8.66 -12.53 1.45
CA TYR A 146 10.09 -12.51 1.76
C TYR A 146 10.87 -11.60 0.80
N LEU A 147 10.60 -11.68 -0.51
CA LEU A 147 11.31 -10.90 -1.53
C LEU A 147 11.12 -9.39 -1.35
N ARG A 148 9.92 -8.92 -0.95
CA ARG A 148 9.69 -7.48 -0.69
C ARG A 148 10.57 -6.97 0.45
N LEU A 149 10.81 -7.78 1.50
CA LEU A 149 11.71 -7.41 2.59
C LEU A 149 13.17 -7.39 2.15
N GLU A 150 13.61 -8.34 1.31
CA GLU A 150 14.96 -8.33 0.72
C GLU A 150 15.18 -7.07 -0.13
N ILE A 151 14.21 -6.72 -0.99
CA ILE A 151 14.23 -5.51 -1.82
C ILE A 151 14.38 -4.27 -0.94
N LEU A 152 13.49 -4.08 0.03
CA LEU A 152 13.49 -2.90 0.89
C LEU A 152 14.73 -2.82 1.77
N HIS A 153 15.25 -3.96 2.25
CA HIS A 153 16.49 -3.98 3.01
C HIS A 153 17.68 -3.48 2.17
N GLN A 154 17.81 -3.98 0.93
CA GLN A 154 18.95 -3.71 0.08
C GLN A 154 18.88 -2.34 -0.59
N PHE A 155 17.70 -1.94 -1.04
CA PHE A 155 17.51 -0.75 -1.87
C PHE A 155 16.72 0.36 -1.17
N GLY A 156 15.96 0.05 -0.13
CA GLY A 156 14.92 0.94 0.39
C GLY A 156 13.81 1.14 -0.64
N GLY A 157 13.05 2.21 -0.49
CA GLY A 157 12.00 2.63 -1.41
C GLY A 157 10.61 2.33 -0.88
N ILE A 158 9.66 2.23 -1.80
CA ILE A 158 8.25 1.97 -1.55
C ILE A 158 7.92 0.64 -2.22
N TYR A 159 7.36 -0.30 -1.48
CA TYR A 159 6.78 -1.52 -2.03
C TYR A 159 5.26 -1.38 -2.08
N VAL A 160 4.66 -1.85 -3.18
CA VAL A 160 3.20 -1.87 -3.38
C VAL A 160 2.79 -3.22 -3.97
N ASP A 161 1.85 -3.92 -3.33
CA ASP A 161 1.25 -5.15 -3.87
C ASP A 161 0.50 -4.87 -5.18
N MET A 162 0.50 -5.86 -6.08
CA MET A 162 -0.01 -5.72 -7.45
C MET A 162 -1.54 -5.66 -7.57
N ASP A 163 -2.24 -5.63 -6.45
CA ASP A 163 -3.67 -5.41 -6.33
C ASP A 163 -4.00 -4.25 -5.38
N VAL A 164 -3.06 -3.33 -5.18
CA VAL A 164 -3.29 -2.06 -4.47
C VAL A 164 -3.50 -0.92 -5.46
N LEU A 165 -4.58 -0.15 -5.29
CA LEU A 165 -4.84 1.09 -6.01
C LEU A 165 -4.46 2.29 -5.15
N VAL A 166 -3.43 3.04 -5.56
CA VAL A 166 -3.08 4.30 -4.90
C VAL A 166 -4.08 5.38 -5.27
N LEU A 167 -4.68 6.00 -4.26
CA LEU A 167 -5.69 7.05 -4.43
C LEU A 167 -5.12 8.45 -4.23
N LYS A 168 -4.16 8.62 -3.31
CA LYS A 168 -3.58 9.92 -2.95
C LYS A 168 -2.06 9.84 -2.83
N PRO A 169 -1.33 10.94 -3.08
CA PRO A 169 0.10 10.98 -2.84
C PRO A 169 0.41 10.78 -1.35
N PHE A 170 1.43 9.97 -1.06
CA PHE A 170 1.91 9.74 0.30
C PHE A 170 3.43 9.89 0.44
N HIS A 171 4.03 10.76 -0.37
CA HIS A 171 5.48 11.06 -0.33
C HIS A 171 5.96 11.50 1.05
N PHE A 172 5.10 12.13 1.85
CA PHE A 172 5.43 12.53 3.21
C PHE A 172 5.87 11.34 4.07
N LEU A 173 5.44 10.10 3.79
CA LEU A 173 5.89 8.91 4.53
C LEU A 173 7.39 8.60 4.34
N ARG A 174 8.03 9.19 3.31
CA ARG A 174 9.46 9.03 3.03
C ARG A 174 10.38 9.75 4.03
N GLN A 175 9.80 10.47 4.99
CA GLN A 175 10.52 11.09 6.11
C GLN A 175 10.81 10.11 7.27
N TYR A 176 10.14 8.94 7.29
CA TYR A 176 10.28 7.96 8.36
C TYR A 176 11.20 6.80 7.95
N ASP A 177 11.85 6.18 8.94
CA ASP A 177 12.72 5.03 8.72
C ASP A 177 11.97 3.85 8.09
N PHE A 178 10.74 3.64 8.55
CA PHE A 178 9.84 2.62 8.06
C PHE A 178 8.39 3.05 8.29
N SER A 179 7.49 2.81 7.33
CA SER A 179 6.04 2.99 7.48
C SER A 179 5.26 1.83 6.85
N LEU A 180 4.16 1.47 7.49
CA LEU A 180 3.18 0.46 7.07
C LEU A 180 1.82 0.75 7.71
N GLY A 181 0.77 0.01 7.34
CA GLY A 181 -0.59 0.22 7.87
C GLY A 181 -1.09 -0.93 8.76
N GLU A 182 -2.06 -0.64 9.61
CA GLU A 182 -2.83 -1.65 10.35
C GLU A 182 -3.72 -2.47 9.41
N GLU A 183 -3.72 -3.78 9.56
CA GLU A 183 -4.73 -4.64 8.96
C GLU A 183 -5.83 -4.92 10.00
N GLY A 184 -7.05 -4.50 9.68
CA GLY A 184 -8.18 -4.49 10.62
C GLY A 184 -8.18 -3.30 11.57
N VAL A 185 -9.37 -2.94 12.08
CA VAL A 185 -9.55 -1.82 13.00
C VAL A 185 -8.69 -2.02 14.26
N ASN A 186 -7.87 -1.02 14.61
CA ASN A 186 -6.92 -1.07 15.73
C ASN A 186 -5.95 -2.26 15.66
N ALA A 187 -5.46 -2.59 14.46
CA ALA A 187 -4.56 -3.71 14.21
C ALA A 187 -5.11 -5.07 14.70
N SER A 188 -6.43 -5.27 14.65
CA SER A 188 -7.10 -6.50 15.11
C SER A 188 -6.62 -7.76 14.40
N VAL A 189 -6.11 -7.63 13.16
CA VAL A 189 -5.43 -8.71 12.43
C VAL A 189 -3.91 -8.58 12.60
N GLY A 190 -3.38 -7.37 12.45
CA GLY A 190 -1.97 -7.05 12.66
C GLY A 190 -1.53 -5.84 11.85
N LEU A 191 -0.31 -5.86 11.31
CA LEU A 191 0.22 -4.80 10.46
C LEU A 191 0.46 -5.35 9.06
N GLY A 192 -0.30 -4.88 8.08
CA GLY A 192 -0.28 -5.43 6.73
C GLY A 192 1.00 -5.08 5.97
N ASN A 193 1.34 -5.90 4.99
CA ASN A 193 2.59 -5.81 4.22
C ASN A 193 2.43 -5.42 2.75
N ALA A 194 1.21 -5.03 2.36
CA ALA A 194 0.86 -4.67 1.00
C ALA A 194 1.38 -3.30 0.55
N VAL A 195 1.57 -2.36 1.49
CA VAL A 195 2.25 -1.09 1.25
C VAL A 195 3.31 -0.89 2.32
N LEU A 196 4.57 -0.87 1.91
CA LEU A 196 5.71 -0.70 2.83
C LEU A 196 6.60 0.42 2.32
N ILE A 197 6.96 1.35 3.19
CA ILE A 197 7.85 2.48 2.86
C ILE A 197 9.06 2.37 3.78
N ALA A 198 10.26 2.17 3.23
CA ALA A 198 11.44 1.87 4.05
C ALA A 198 12.67 2.58 3.52
N ARG A 199 13.47 3.17 4.42
CA ARG A 199 14.83 3.52 4.05
C ARG A 199 15.67 2.26 3.89
N LYS A 200 16.75 2.36 3.12
CA LYS A 200 17.71 1.28 3.01
C LYS A 200 18.23 0.88 4.40
N GLY A 201 18.23 -0.43 4.67
CA GLY A 201 18.72 -0.98 5.93
C GLY A 201 17.94 -0.57 7.19
N ALA A 202 16.66 -0.22 7.07
CA ALA A 202 15.78 0.10 8.20
C ALA A 202 15.82 -1.00 9.29
N PRO A 203 15.96 -0.65 10.59
CA PRO A 203 16.03 -1.60 11.70
C PRO A 203 14.84 -2.57 11.75
N PHE A 204 13.62 -2.04 11.56
CA PHE A 204 12.41 -2.85 11.55
C PHE A 204 12.44 -3.95 10.49
N VAL A 205 12.84 -3.61 9.26
CA VAL A 205 12.99 -4.58 8.15
C VAL A 205 14.07 -5.62 8.46
N LYS A 206 15.19 -5.22 9.08
CA LYS A 206 16.25 -6.17 9.50
C LYS A 206 15.73 -7.19 10.52
N ARG A 207 14.97 -6.73 11.52
CA ARG A 207 14.37 -7.62 12.53
C ARG A 207 13.37 -8.58 11.90
N TRP A 208 12.49 -8.06 11.05
CA TRP A 208 11.48 -8.85 10.38
C TRP A 208 12.09 -9.96 9.53
N ARG A 209 13.12 -9.64 8.74
CA ARG A 209 13.89 -10.63 7.97
C ARG A 209 14.57 -11.67 8.85
N ALA A 210 15.16 -11.25 9.98
CA ALA A 210 15.82 -12.17 10.91
C ALA A 210 14.81 -13.17 11.52
N GLU A 211 13.60 -12.73 11.85
CA GLU A 211 12.54 -13.59 12.38
C GLU A 211 12.01 -14.58 11.33
N TYR A 212 11.84 -14.14 10.07
CA TYR A 212 11.59 -15.06 8.94
C TYR A 212 12.68 -16.16 8.88
N CYS A 213 13.95 -15.77 8.96
CA CYS A 213 15.06 -16.73 8.92
C CYS A 213 15.06 -17.73 10.08
N ARG A 214 14.68 -17.29 11.28
CA ARG A 214 14.70 -18.13 12.49
C ARG A 214 13.53 -19.08 12.57
N HIS A 215 12.33 -18.59 12.25
CA HIS A 215 11.09 -19.24 12.67
C HIS A 215 10.15 -19.60 11.54
N TYR A 216 10.41 -19.26 10.27
CA TYR A 216 9.45 -19.43 9.19
C TYR A 216 8.82 -20.83 9.11
N ASP A 217 7.50 -20.87 9.05
CA ASP A 217 6.68 -22.06 8.90
C ASP A 217 5.59 -21.80 7.86
N SER A 218 5.65 -22.53 6.74
CA SER A 218 4.74 -22.37 5.61
C SER A 218 3.29 -22.75 5.90
N SER A 219 3.01 -23.43 7.01
CA SER A 219 1.64 -23.79 7.40
C SER A 219 0.80 -22.59 7.87
N HIS A 220 1.45 -21.47 8.22
CA HIS A 220 0.78 -20.29 8.76
C HIS A 220 0.67 -19.17 7.71
N TRP A 221 -0.55 -18.95 7.20
CA TRP A 221 -0.79 -18.04 6.07
C TRP A 221 -0.34 -16.60 6.32
N ASN A 222 -0.88 -15.93 7.34
CA ASN A 222 -0.64 -14.49 7.61
C ASN A 222 0.34 -14.24 8.79
N HIS A 223 0.87 -15.29 9.41
CA HIS A 223 1.67 -15.13 10.63
C HIS A 223 2.90 -14.28 10.37
N TYR A 224 3.67 -14.60 9.32
CA TYR A 224 4.92 -13.91 9.05
C TYR A 224 4.74 -12.61 8.27
N SER A 225 3.61 -12.45 7.56
CA SER A 225 3.30 -11.26 6.76
C SER A 225 2.53 -10.18 7.51
N VAL A 226 1.75 -10.52 8.55
CA VAL A 226 0.85 -9.57 9.23
C VAL A 226 0.98 -9.60 10.77
N MET A 227 0.99 -10.79 11.38
CA MET A 227 1.05 -10.90 12.85
C MET A 227 2.45 -10.63 13.41
N LEU A 228 3.48 -11.13 12.72
CA LEU A 228 4.88 -10.95 13.08
C LEU A 228 5.32 -9.48 13.09
N PRO A 229 5.07 -8.66 12.04
CA PRO A 229 5.41 -7.24 12.12
C PRO A 229 4.68 -6.53 13.27
N HIS A 230 3.41 -6.88 13.56
CA HIS A 230 2.71 -6.35 14.73
C HIS A 230 3.43 -6.71 16.04
N ARG A 231 3.86 -7.96 16.20
CA ARG A 231 4.65 -8.40 17.38
C ARG A 231 5.97 -7.65 17.50
N ILE A 232 6.70 -7.47 16.38
CA ILE A 232 7.96 -6.71 16.35
C ILE A 232 7.71 -5.26 16.75
N TYR A 233 6.67 -4.63 16.21
CA TYR A 233 6.28 -3.26 16.55
C TYR A 233 5.96 -3.09 18.04
N ARG A 234 5.23 -4.02 18.64
CA ARG A 234 4.97 -3.99 20.09
C ARG A 234 6.24 -4.03 20.95
N THR A 235 7.30 -4.67 20.47
CA THR A 235 8.59 -4.73 21.17
C THR A 235 9.47 -3.52 20.86
N PHE A 236 9.37 -2.98 19.64
CA PHE A 236 10.19 -1.87 19.13
C PHE A 236 9.33 -0.76 18.48
N PRO A 237 8.45 -0.08 19.24
CA PRO A 237 7.47 0.84 18.66
C PRO A 237 8.12 2.06 17.98
N GLY A 238 9.33 2.45 18.39
CA GLY A 238 10.09 3.54 17.78
C GLY A 238 10.71 3.23 16.41
N GLU A 239 10.64 1.98 15.93
CA GLU A 239 11.28 1.59 14.66
C GLU A 239 10.32 1.62 13.45
N ALA A 240 9.02 1.87 13.66
CA ALA A 240 8.03 1.94 12.59
C ALA A 240 6.98 3.03 12.84
N ASN A 241 6.67 3.79 11.80
CA ASN A 241 5.50 4.66 11.75
C ASN A 241 4.29 3.84 11.25
N VAL A 242 3.33 3.57 12.13
CA VAL A 242 2.13 2.77 11.82
C VAL A 242 0.97 3.69 11.47
N LEU A 243 0.42 3.52 10.26
CA LEU A 243 -0.77 4.22 9.81
C LEU A 243 -2.05 3.47 10.21
N PRO A 244 -3.15 4.18 10.50
CA PRO A 244 -4.43 3.53 10.79
C PRO A 244 -4.93 2.71 9.61
N HIS A 245 -5.75 1.69 9.89
CA HIS A 245 -6.26 0.73 8.88
C HIS A 245 -6.89 1.37 7.63
N HIS A 246 -7.59 2.50 7.76
CA HIS A 246 -8.22 3.18 6.63
C HIS A 246 -7.23 3.82 5.65
N ALA A 247 -5.95 3.93 6.00
CA ALA A 247 -4.94 4.48 5.09
C ALA A 247 -4.72 3.57 3.87
N PHE A 248 -4.64 2.25 4.06
CA PHE A 248 -4.29 1.28 3.01
C PHE A 248 -5.24 0.07 2.91
N TYR A 249 -5.98 -0.26 3.97
CA TYR A 249 -6.66 -1.56 4.12
C TYR A 249 -8.18 -1.45 4.24
N MET A 250 -8.76 -0.26 4.04
CA MET A 250 -10.21 -0.12 3.87
C MET A 250 -10.57 -0.06 2.37
N PRO A 251 -11.67 -0.71 1.96
CA PRO A 251 -12.48 -1.68 2.71
C PRO A 251 -11.70 -2.95 3.10
N LEU A 252 -12.11 -3.60 4.20
CA LEU A 252 -11.44 -4.80 4.76
C LEU A 252 -11.62 -6.04 3.88
N TRP A 253 -10.84 -7.10 4.16
CA TRP A 253 -10.88 -8.38 3.43
C TRP A 253 -12.08 -9.27 3.75
N ASP A 254 -12.86 -8.94 4.77
CA ASP A 254 -14.01 -9.73 5.20
C ASP A 254 -15.20 -9.61 4.23
N THR A 255 -16.24 -10.42 4.45
CA THR A 255 -17.41 -10.46 3.57
C THR A 255 -18.09 -9.10 3.40
N VAL A 256 -18.09 -8.27 4.45
CA VAL A 256 -18.71 -6.94 4.42
C VAL A 256 -17.86 -6.00 3.58
N GLY A 257 -16.55 -5.91 3.86
CA GLY A 257 -15.63 -5.06 3.13
C GLY A 257 -15.51 -5.44 1.65
N LEU A 258 -15.49 -6.74 1.32
CA LEU A 258 -15.53 -7.18 -0.08
C LEU A 258 -16.85 -6.82 -0.76
N SER A 259 -17.98 -6.92 -0.03
CA SER A 259 -19.28 -6.51 -0.57
C SER A 259 -19.33 -5.02 -0.86
N GLU A 260 -18.81 -4.21 0.05
CA GLU A 260 -18.68 -2.76 -0.12
C GLU A 260 -17.78 -2.40 -1.31
N LEU A 261 -16.63 -3.06 -1.43
CA LEU A 261 -15.66 -2.80 -2.48
C LEU A 261 -16.21 -3.12 -3.88
N TYR A 262 -16.95 -4.22 -4.04
CA TYR A 262 -17.32 -4.73 -5.37
C TYR A 262 -18.77 -4.50 -5.76
N PHE A 263 -19.69 -4.33 -4.81
CA PHE A 263 -21.13 -4.28 -5.08
C PHE A 263 -21.81 -3.00 -4.59
N ASN A 264 -21.21 -2.24 -3.67
CA ASN A 264 -21.84 -1.02 -3.15
C ASN A 264 -21.40 0.22 -3.95
N THR A 265 -22.31 0.80 -4.72
CA THR A 265 -22.08 2.03 -5.51
C THR A 265 -22.29 3.32 -4.70
N SER A 266 -22.68 3.20 -3.43
CA SER A 266 -23.26 4.30 -2.64
C SER A 266 -22.28 5.01 -1.70
N GLN A 267 -20.99 4.67 -1.69
CA GLN A 267 -20.05 5.34 -0.78
C GLN A 267 -19.79 6.80 -1.20
N GLY A 268 -20.51 7.71 -0.53
CA GLY A 268 -20.18 9.11 -0.37
C GLY A 268 -19.02 9.28 0.63
N ASP A 269 -18.18 10.30 0.40
CA ASP A 269 -17.15 10.94 1.24
C ASP A 269 -16.21 10.16 2.18
N GLU A 270 -16.37 8.85 2.44
CA GLU A 270 -15.50 8.12 3.37
C GLU A 270 -14.09 7.84 2.80
N THR A 271 -13.82 8.18 1.54
CA THR A 271 -12.49 8.04 0.92
C THR A 271 -11.52 9.18 1.24
N GLU A 272 -11.92 10.19 2.02
CA GLU A 272 -11.04 11.33 2.34
C GLU A 272 -9.76 10.94 3.07
N ASN A 273 -9.77 9.88 3.86
CA ASN A 273 -8.57 9.45 4.60
C ASN A 273 -7.82 8.27 3.94
N HIS A 274 -8.31 7.79 2.79
CA HIS A 274 -7.68 6.67 2.09
C HIS A 274 -6.51 7.15 1.24
N LEU A 275 -5.32 6.61 1.50
CA LEU A 275 -4.14 6.81 0.68
C LEU A 275 -4.09 5.78 -0.46
N ALA A 276 -4.50 4.55 -0.17
CA ALA A 276 -4.67 3.46 -1.15
C ALA A 276 -5.81 2.53 -0.74
N ILE A 277 -6.27 1.71 -1.68
CA ILE A 277 -7.23 0.61 -1.46
C ILE A 277 -6.55 -0.70 -1.84
N HIS A 278 -6.62 -1.67 -0.94
CA HIS A 278 -6.25 -3.06 -1.23
C HIS A 278 -7.44 -3.79 -1.87
N LEU A 279 -7.27 -4.36 -3.06
CA LEU A 279 -8.37 -5.01 -3.79
C LEU A 279 -8.63 -6.44 -3.33
N TRP A 280 -7.71 -7.06 -2.59
CA TRP A 280 -7.87 -8.43 -2.08
C TRP A 280 -8.15 -9.44 -3.21
N SER A 281 -7.46 -9.28 -4.34
CA SER A 281 -7.65 -10.10 -5.54
C SER A 281 -7.38 -11.59 -5.30
N GLU A 282 -6.66 -11.92 -4.22
CA GLU A 282 -6.47 -13.28 -3.77
C GLU A 282 -7.73 -13.95 -3.22
N LYS A 283 -8.69 -13.16 -2.72
CA LYS A 283 -9.93 -13.63 -2.07
C LYS A 283 -11.12 -13.70 -3.02
N VAL A 284 -10.95 -13.23 -4.25
CA VAL A 284 -12.06 -12.89 -5.12
C VAL A 284 -11.75 -13.34 -6.56
N VAL A 285 -12.58 -14.23 -7.10
CA VAL A 285 -12.59 -14.55 -8.54
C VAL A 285 -13.61 -13.62 -9.20
N ILE A 286 -13.22 -12.40 -9.52
CA ILE A 286 -14.13 -11.43 -10.15
C ILE A 286 -13.52 -10.84 -11.43
N SER A 287 -14.30 -10.89 -12.51
CA SER A 287 -14.25 -9.93 -13.60
C SER A 287 -14.62 -8.56 -13.04
N LEU A 288 -13.63 -7.65 -12.89
CA LEU A 288 -13.81 -6.32 -12.31
C LEU A 288 -15.16 -5.70 -12.73
N PRO A 289 -16.11 -5.48 -11.80
CA PRO A 289 -17.42 -4.99 -12.17
C PRO A 289 -17.28 -3.53 -12.61
N CYS A 290 -18.12 -3.14 -13.58
CA CYS A 290 -18.16 -1.80 -14.20
C CYS A 290 -18.09 -0.60 -13.21
N PRO A 291 -18.66 -0.66 -11.99
CA PRO A 291 -18.57 0.44 -11.03
C PRO A 291 -17.16 0.75 -10.52
N MET A 292 -16.26 -0.25 -10.43
CA MET A 292 -14.86 -0.01 -10.02
C MET A 292 -14.07 0.69 -11.12
N ILE A 293 -14.36 0.36 -12.39
CA ILE A 293 -13.86 1.12 -13.55
C ILE A 293 -14.41 2.56 -13.50
N SER A 294 -15.68 2.74 -13.10
CA SER A 294 -16.29 4.06 -12.90
C SER A 294 -15.66 4.84 -11.74
N LEU A 295 -15.31 4.21 -10.61
CA LEU A 295 -14.60 4.87 -9.51
C LEU A 295 -13.22 5.39 -9.94
N LEU A 296 -12.56 4.64 -10.82
CA LEU A 296 -11.28 5.01 -11.45
C LEU A 296 -11.42 6.16 -12.46
N VAL A 297 -12.53 6.22 -13.21
CA VAL A 297 -12.72 7.17 -14.33
C VAL A 297 -13.56 8.42 -13.97
N HIS A 298 -14.49 8.31 -13.03
CA HIS A 298 -15.61 9.26 -12.86
C HIS A 298 -15.48 10.19 -11.64
N LYS A 299 -14.71 9.82 -10.60
CA LYS A 299 -14.56 10.61 -9.36
C LYS A 299 -13.39 11.62 -9.37
N ASN A 300 -13.07 12.27 -10.50
CA ASN A 300 -11.93 13.20 -10.64
C ASN A 300 -10.53 12.61 -10.35
N TYR A 301 -10.45 11.30 -10.12
CA TYR A 301 -9.20 10.60 -9.82
C TYR A 301 -8.33 10.46 -11.08
N PHE A 302 -8.85 10.01 -12.22
CA PHE A 302 -8.12 10.08 -13.48
C PHE A 302 -8.70 11.22 -14.31
N ARG A 303 -7.93 12.27 -14.63
CA ARG A 303 -8.30 13.21 -15.70
C ARG A 303 -7.91 12.57 -17.03
N PRO A 304 -8.84 12.07 -17.85
CA PRO A 304 -8.49 11.38 -19.08
C PRO A 304 -8.22 12.44 -20.16
N LYS A 305 -6.96 12.75 -20.43
CA LYS A 305 -6.57 13.26 -21.75
C LYS A 305 -6.04 12.15 -22.67
N ILE A 306 -5.87 10.91 -22.19
CA ILE A 306 -5.10 9.87 -22.91
C ILE A 306 -5.86 8.55 -23.17
N PHE A 307 -7.03 8.27 -22.56
CA PHE A 307 -7.74 7.01 -22.84
C PHE A 307 -9.25 7.18 -23.03
N LYS A 308 -9.75 6.91 -24.26
CA LYS A 308 -11.14 6.50 -24.50
C LYS A 308 -11.24 5.00 -24.20
N VAL A 309 -11.56 4.64 -22.97
CA VAL A 309 -11.95 3.26 -22.65
C VAL A 309 -13.37 3.05 -23.18
N LYS A 310 -13.53 2.32 -24.29
CA LYS A 310 -14.84 1.80 -24.69
C LYS A 310 -15.22 0.72 -23.67
N CYS A 311 -16.19 1.02 -22.80
CA CYS A 311 -16.85 -0.01 -22.00
C CYS A 311 -17.47 -1.03 -22.97
N PHE A 312 -17.00 -2.27 -22.94
CA PHE A 312 -17.66 -3.37 -23.64
C PHE A 312 -18.91 -3.74 -22.86
N SER A 313 -20.08 -3.65 -23.49
CA SER A 313 -21.32 -4.27 -22.97
C SER A 313 -21.10 -5.77 -22.87
N ILE A 314 -21.36 -6.34 -21.69
CA ILE A 314 -21.42 -7.79 -21.49
C ILE A 314 -22.90 -8.19 -21.58
N THR A 315 -23.23 -9.00 -22.58
CA THR A 315 -24.50 -9.70 -22.68
C THR A 315 -24.47 -10.91 -21.76
N PHE A 316 -25.48 -11.10 -20.92
CA PHE A 316 -25.62 -12.29 -20.08
C PHE A 316 -26.07 -13.48 -20.96
N LEU A 317 -25.47 -14.66 -20.74
CA LEU A 317 -25.99 -15.96 -21.22
C LEU A 317 -26.89 -16.56 -20.15
#